data_AF-A0A2I8VR51-F1
#
_entry.id   AF-A0A2I8VR51-F1
#
_cell.length_a   1.000
_cell.length_b   1.000
_cell.length_c   1.000
_cell.angle_alpha   90.00
_cell.angle_beta   90.00
_cell.angle_gamma   90.00
#
_symmetry.space_group_name_H-M   'P 1'
#
loop_
_entity.id
_entity.type
_entity.pdbx_description
1 polymer ?
#
loop_
_entity_poly.entity_id
_entity_poly.type
_entity_poly.pdbx_seq_one_letter_code
_entity_poly.pdbx_strand_id
1 'polypeptide(L)'
;MTPRRRREFLLAAGGAVAALSGCVSPGFPGSDGDADVTVYVGSYHWGFVLLDETGTEREEWAFDRGTVVDVVAFNTSAETALGALPSAVREGVPDHETLEERNEDRIPAPTTGDFHDALEDANERYPDHSLAVMPSGRNMGGGMGGMMLHPIPLPADATTPTTARLRASERGDYTLSCLTDCGYGHPYMERDGAFVVR
;
A
#
# COMPACT_ATOMS: atom_id res chain seq x y z
N MET A 1 -72.64 -0.48 10.71
CA MET A 1 -73.09 -1.87 10.44
C MET A 1 -72.51 -2.31 9.10
N THR A 2 -71.62 -3.29 9.14
CA THR A 2 -70.93 -3.92 7.99
C THR A 2 -71.88 -4.91 7.28
N PRO A 3 -71.61 -5.23 6.00
CA PRO A 3 -71.03 -6.55 5.78
C PRO A 3 -69.85 -6.57 4.79
N ARG A 4 -68.83 -7.34 5.16
CA ARG A 4 -67.74 -7.85 4.31
C ARG A 4 -68.22 -9.08 3.53
N ARG A 5 -67.81 -9.26 2.28
CA ARG A 5 -67.49 -10.54 1.58
C ARG A 5 -66.64 -10.18 0.33
N ARG A 6 -65.33 -10.42 0.26
CA ARG A 6 -64.53 -11.66 0.06
C ARG A 6 -64.62 -12.27 -1.35
N ARG A 7 -63.53 -12.10 -2.13
CA ARG A 7 -62.68 -13.12 -2.84
C ARG A 7 -61.92 -12.41 -3.99
N GLU A 8 -60.63 -12.19 -3.83
CA GLU A 8 -59.51 -13.08 -4.25
C GLU A 8 -59.37 -13.17 -5.77
N PHE A 9 -58.25 -12.70 -6.33
CA PHE A 9 -57.36 -13.56 -7.11
C PHE A 9 -55.95 -12.96 -7.21
N LEU A 10 -54.97 -13.86 -7.08
CA LEU A 10 -53.54 -13.68 -6.97
C LEU A 10 -52.90 -13.12 -8.25
N LEU A 11 -51.92 -12.23 -8.10
CA LEU A 11 -50.79 -12.16 -9.03
C LEU A 11 -49.51 -12.24 -8.21
N ALA A 12 -48.92 -13.43 -8.25
CA ALA A 12 -47.59 -13.74 -7.77
C ALA A 12 -46.60 -13.69 -8.95
N ALA A 13 -45.35 -13.39 -8.58
CA ALA A 13 -44.11 -13.79 -9.25
C ALA A 13 -43.54 -12.93 -10.39
N GLY A 14 -42.23 -12.70 -10.28
CA GLY A 14 -41.32 -12.24 -11.33
C GLY A 14 -40.80 -10.83 -11.04
N GLY A 15 -39.54 -10.58 -10.68
CA GLY A 15 -38.37 -11.44 -10.61
C GLY A 15 -37.24 -10.67 -9.93
N ALA A 16 -36.29 -11.42 -9.38
CA ALA A 16 -35.06 -10.91 -8.80
C ALA A 16 -34.29 -10.09 -9.84
N VAL A 17 -34.00 -8.82 -9.54
CA VAL A 17 -32.99 -8.05 -10.28
C VAL A 17 -31.65 -8.40 -9.66
N ALA A 18 -30.88 -9.17 -10.42
CA ALA A 18 -29.54 -9.61 -10.12
C ALA A 18 -28.61 -8.40 -9.89
N ALA A 19 -27.75 -8.54 -8.89
CA ALA A 19 -26.53 -7.76 -8.77
C ALA A 19 -25.65 -8.03 -10.00
N LEU A 20 -25.21 -6.97 -10.68
CA LEU A 20 -24.14 -7.03 -11.66
C LEU A 20 -22.97 -6.22 -11.12
N SER A 21 -22.03 -6.95 -10.50
CA SER A 21 -20.63 -6.57 -10.40
C SER A 21 -19.97 -6.65 -11.79
N GLY A 22 -18.95 -5.82 -12.01
CA GLY A 22 -18.05 -5.85 -13.18
C GLY A 22 -17.64 -4.42 -13.59
N CYS A 23 -16.67 -3.79 -12.94
CA CYS A 23 -15.21 -3.93 -13.15
C CYS A 23 -14.80 -3.63 -14.61
N VAL A 24 -14.22 -2.44 -14.82
CA VAL A 24 -13.39 -2.15 -16.00
C VAL A 24 -12.11 -1.50 -15.51
N SER A 25 -11.15 -2.34 -15.10
CA SER A 25 -9.74 -1.96 -14.99
C SER A 25 -9.02 -2.59 -16.18
N PRO A 26 -8.15 -1.86 -16.90
CA PRO A 26 -7.41 -2.42 -18.02
C PRO A 26 -6.41 -3.46 -17.49
N GLY A 27 -6.65 -4.73 -17.82
CA GLY A 27 -5.83 -5.85 -17.39
C GLY A 27 -4.43 -5.81 -17.98
N PHE A 28 -3.43 -5.84 -17.10
CA PHE A 28 -2.10 -6.34 -17.41
C PHE A 28 -2.17 -7.86 -17.68
N PRO A 29 -1.31 -8.41 -18.56
CA PRO A 29 -1.34 -9.83 -18.87
C PRO A 29 -0.74 -10.64 -17.72
N GLY A 30 -1.61 -11.33 -16.97
CA GLY A 30 -1.27 -12.49 -16.14
C GLY A 30 -1.70 -12.44 -14.68
N SER A 31 -2.96 -12.78 -14.37
CA SER A 31 -3.36 -13.60 -13.20
C SER A 31 -4.90 -13.66 -13.04
N ASP A 32 -5.52 -14.79 -13.40
CA ASP A 32 -6.93 -15.12 -13.11
C ASP A 32 -7.10 -15.79 -11.72
N GLY A 33 -6.38 -15.33 -10.71
CA GLY A 33 -6.47 -15.85 -9.34
C GLY A 33 -6.50 -14.73 -8.31
N ASP A 34 -7.22 -14.94 -7.21
CA ASP A 34 -7.16 -14.05 -6.05
C ASP A 34 -5.74 -14.07 -5.45
N ALA A 35 -5.30 -12.97 -4.84
CA ALA A 35 -4.05 -12.95 -4.10
C ALA A 35 -4.18 -13.78 -2.82
N ASP A 36 -3.08 -14.41 -2.41
CA ASP A 36 -3.03 -15.15 -1.15
C ASP A 36 -2.97 -14.19 0.04
N VAL A 37 -2.36 -13.02 -0.15
CA VAL A 37 -2.18 -11.97 0.88
C VAL A 37 -2.27 -10.58 0.23
N THR A 38 -2.96 -9.66 0.91
CA THR A 38 -2.91 -8.22 0.62
C THR A 38 -2.04 -7.51 1.66
N VAL A 39 -1.07 -6.73 1.21
CA VAL A 39 -0.24 -5.87 2.07
C VAL A 39 -0.43 -4.42 1.66
N TYR A 40 -0.64 -3.54 2.64
CA TYR A 40 -0.76 -2.11 2.42
C TYR A 40 0.55 -1.44 2.76
N VAL A 41 1.07 -0.64 1.82
CA VAL A 41 2.37 0.04 1.98
C VAL A 41 2.16 1.54 1.83
N GLY A 42 2.25 2.27 2.95
CA GLY A 42 2.17 3.72 2.97
C GLY A 42 3.57 4.33 2.91
N SER A 43 3.84 5.17 1.92
CA SER A 43 5.05 6.01 1.89
C SER A 43 4.77 7.32 2.60
N TYR A 44 5.61 7.66 3.57
CA TYR A 44 5.69 8.99 4.17
C TYR A 44 7.11 9.53 3.98
N HIS A 45 7.35 10.79 4.34
CA HIS A 45 8.69 11.34 4.21
C HIS A 45 9.73 10.46 4.90
N TRP A 46 10.62 9.95 4.06
CA TRP A 46 11.80 9.18 4.42
C TRP A 46 11.52 7.80 5.00
N GLY A 47 10.30 7.27 4.96
CA GLY A 47 10.01 5.92 5.44
C GLY A 47 8.77 5.26 4.85
N PHE A 48 8.54 4.02 5.26
CA PHE A 48 7.39 3.22 4.86
C PHE A 48 6.69 2.62 6.07
N VAL A 49 5.36 2.61 6.05
CA VAL A 49 4.53 1.80 6.94
C VAL A 49 4.02 0.56 6.20
N LEU A 50 3.98 -0.58 6.88
CA LEU A 50 3.45 -1.83 6.35
C LEU A 50 2.27 -2.27 7.21
N LEU A 51 1.08 -2.31 6.62
CA LEU A 51 -0.15 -2.63 7.33
C LEU A 51 -0.76 -3.90 6.74
N ASP A 52 -1.36 -4.72 7.59
CA ASP A 52 -2.26 -5.79 7.15
C ASP A 52 -3.69 -5.25 6.91
N GLU A 53 -4.59 -6.13 6.46
CA GLU A 53 -5.98 -5.78 6.17
C GLU A 53 -6.77 -5.27 7.40
N THR A 54 -6.26 -5.51 8.61
CA THR A 54 -6.86 -5.01 9.86
C THR A 54 -6.30 -3.65 10.28
N GLY A 55 -5.35 -3.10 9.52
CA GLY A 55 -4.64 -1.88 9.89
C GLY A 55 -3.56 -2.08 10.94
N THR A 56 -3.18 -3.33 11.24
CA THR A 56 -2.09 -3.58 12.18
C THR A 56 -0.75 -3.40 11.47
N GLU A 57 0.12 -2.54 12.02
CA GLU A 57 1.48 -2.37 11.50
C GLU A 57 2.33 -3.61 11.75
N ARG A 58 3.07 -3.99 10.72
CA ARG A 58 4.02 -5.11 10.73
C ARG A 58 5.42 -4.57 10.52
N GLU A 59 6.37 -5.10 11.29
CA GLU A 59 7.80 -4.80 11.09
C GLU A 59 8.32 -5.46 9.81
N GLU A 60 7.89 -6.70 9.58
CA GLU A 60 8.30 -7.60 8.51
C GLU A 60 7.09 -8.45 8.06
N TRP A 61 7.06 -8.84 6.78
CA TRP A 61 6.21 -9.91 6.27
C TRP A 61 7.01 -11.11 5.81
N ALA A 62 6.64 -12.29 6.28
CA ALA A 62 7.20 -13.55 5.82
C ALA A 62 6.22 -14.28 4.90
N PHE A 63 6.71 -14.71 3.73
CA PHE A 63 5.95 -15.43 2.73
C PHE A 63 6.57 -16.79 2.44
N ASP A 64 5.73 -17.75 2.11
CA ASP A 64 6.18 -19.01 1.53
C ASP A 64 6.46 -18.81 0.04
N ARG A 65 7.33 -19.65 -0.51
CA ARG A 65 7.62 -19.59 -1.94
C ARG A 65 6.38 -19.92 -2.76
N GLY A 66 6.08 -19.06 -3.74
CA GLY A 66 4.93 -19.18 -4.62
C GLY A 66 3.75 -18.31 -4.21
N THR A 67 3.72 -17.78 -2.98
CA THR A 67 2.69 -16.86 -2.50
C THR A 67 2.52 -15.68 -3.47
N VAL A 68 1.28 -15.39 -3.83
CA VAL A 68 0.85 -14.23 -4.61
C VAL A 68 0.46 -13.13 -3.65
N VAL A 69 1.13 -11.98 -3.75
CA VAL A 69 0.93 -10.84 -2.86
C VAL A 69 0.40 -9.67 -3.66
N ASP A 70 -0.73 -9.10 -3.24
CA ASP A 70 -1.18 -7.79 -3.71
C ASP A 70 -0.61 -6.72 -2.79
N VAL A 71 0.24 -5.86 -3.34
CA VAL A 71 0.80 -4.69 -2.66
C VAL A 71 -0.06 -3.48 -3.03
N VAL A 72 -0.80 -2.96 -2.06
CA VAL A 72 -1.61 -1.73 -2.18
C VAL A 72 -0.79 -0.57 -1.65
N ALA A 73 -0.19 0.20 -2.54
CA ALA A 73 0.73 1.29 -2.23
C ALA A 73 0.04 2.65 -2.29
N PHE A 74 0.37 3.54 -1.36
CA PHE A 74 -0.19 4.89 -1.30
C PHE A 74 0.79 5.87 -0.65
N ASN A 75 0.65 7.16 -0.97
CA ASN A 75 1.33 8.23 -0.23
C ASN A 75 0.46 8.63 0.96
N THR A 76 1.05 8.72 2.17
CA THR A 76 0.30 9.08 3.39
C THR A 76 -0.18 10.53 3.37
N SER A 77 0.45 11.41 2.57
CA SER A 77 -0.02 12.79 2.37
C SER A 77 -1.14 12.91 1.33
N ALA A 78 -1.41 11.85 0.56
CA ALA A 78 -2.46 11.84 -0.44
C ALA A 78 -3.83 11.52 0.19
N GLU A 79 -4.42 12.51 0.85
CA GLU A 79 -5.69 12.41 1.59
C GLU A 79 -6.82 11.70 0.81
N THR A 80 -6.91 11.94 -0.51
CA THR A 80 -7.95 11.32 -1.33
C THR A 80 -7.68 9.82 -1.55
N ALA A 81 -6.43 9.44 -1.85
CA ALA A 81 -6.04 8.04 -1.95
C ALA A 81 -6.18 7.32 -0.59
N LEU A 82 -5.80 7.98 0.50
CA LEU A 82 -5.96 7.47 1.86
C LEU A 82 -7.44 7.25 2.21
N GLY A 83 -8.32 8.16 1.77
CA GLY A 83 -9.77 8.04 1.91
C GLY A 83 -10.40 6.89 1.13
N ALA A 84 -9.72 6.36 0.10
CA ALA A 84 -10.16 5.22 -0.70
C ALA A 84 -9.75 3.85 -0.11
N LEU A 85 -8.89 3.83 0.91
CA LEU A 85 -8.50 2.60 1.61
C LEU A 85 -9.64 2.06 2.48
N PRO A 86 -9.61 0.75 2.83
CA PRO A 86 -10.46 0.21 3.89
C PRO A 86 -10.29 1.01 5.18
N SER A 87 -11.39 1.23 5.92
CA SER A 87 -11.36 2.08 7.12
C SER A 87 -10.35 1.61 8.16
N ALA A 88 -10.23 0.29 8.36
CA ALA A 88 -9.28 -0.30 9.29
C ALA A 88 -7.82 0.06 8.91
N VAL A 89 -7.47 -0.04 7.62
CA VAL A 89 -6.13 0.33 7.13
C VAL A 89 -5.87 1.82 7.31
N ARG A 90 -6.83 2.67 6.92
CA ARG A 90 -6.72 4.13 7.08
C ARG A 90 -6.50 4.53 8.53
N GLU A 91 -7.26 3.94 9.45
CA GLU A 91 -7.16 4.21 10.90
C GLU A 91 -5.87 3.64 11.51
N GLY A 92 -5.24 2.66 10.85
CA GLY A 92 -3.95 2.10 11.24
C GLY A 92 -2.73 2.90 10.78
N VAL A 93 -2.91 3.92 9.92
CA VAL A 93 -1.79 4.78 9.50
C VAL A 93 -1.41 5.69 10.68
N PRO A 94 -0.13 5.67 11.13
CA PRO A 94 0.33 6.57 12.18
C PRO A 94 0.17 8.04 11.78
N ASP A 95 -0.04 8.91 12.76
CA ASP A 95 -0.10 10.35 12.52
C ASP A 95 1.28 10.94 12.19
N HIS A 96 1.26 12.18 11.72
CA HIS A 96 2.47 12.88 11.28
C HIS A 96 3.53 12.99 12.39
N GLU A 97 3.11 13.31 13.62
CA GLU A 97 3.99 13.46 14.78
C GLU A 97 4.71 12.14 15.09
N THR A 98 3.98 11.02 15.11
CA THR A 98 4.57 9.68 15.31
C THR A 98 5.58 9.34 14.21
N LEU A 99 5.30 9.72 12.96
CA LEU A 99 6.19 9.44 11.82
C LEU A 99 7.45 10.32 11.85
N GLU A 100 7.31 11.57 12.28
CA GLU A 100 8.42 12.51 12.49
C GLU A 100 9.36 12.00 13.61
N GLU A 101 8.82 11.61 14.77
CA GLU A 101 9.62 11.04 15.87
C GLU A 101 10.44 9.81 15.42
N ARG A 102 9.84 8.91 14.65
CA ARG A 102 10.55 7.75 14.08
C ARG A 102 11.70 8.13 13.17
N ASN A 103 11.58 9.25 12.46
CA ASN A 103 12.65 9.74 11.60
C ASN A 103 13.79 10.33 12.41
N GLU A 104 13.50 11.08 13.47
CA GLU A 104 14.53 11.61 14.37
C GLU A 104 15.38 10.50 15.01
N ASP A 105 14.76 9.36 15.35
CA ASP A 105 15.45 8.21 15.93
C ASP A 105 16.34 7.45 14.94
N ARG A 106 15.98 7.45 13.65
CA ARG A 106 16.59 6.59 12.63
C ARG A 106 17.56 7.31 11.70
N ILE A 107 17.27 8.57 11.40
CA ILE A 107 17.99 9.35 10.41
C ILE A 107 19.03 10.20 11.15
N PRO A 108 20.28 10.32 10.64
CA PRO A 108 21.24 11.26 11.20
C PRO A 108 20.68 12.68 11.21
N ALA A 109 21.02 13.48 12.22
CA ALA A 109 20.60 14.87 12.26
C ALA A 109 21.17 15.68 11.07
N PRO A 110 20.40 16.63 10.51
CA PRO A 110 20.90 17.57 9.53
C PRO A 110 22.14 18.32 10.02
N THR A 111 23.10 18.57 9.13
CA THR A 111 24.31 19.35 9.47
C THR A 111 24.02 20.84 9.69
N THR A 112 22.86 21.31 9.23
CA THR A 112 22.37 22.69 9.32
C THR A 112 20.86 22.68 9.49
N GLY A 113 20.31 23.53 10.35
CA GLY A 113 18.88 23.50 10.70
C GLY A 113 18.55 22.40 11.70
N ASP A 114 17.27 22.16 11.93
CA ASP A 114 16.77 21.00 12.68
C ASP A 114 15.99 20.03 11.77
N PHE A 115 15.53 18.93 12.35
CA PHE A 115 14.78 17.90 11.64
C PHE A 115 13.44 18.41 11.12
N HIS A 116 12.78 19.25 11.91
CA HIS A 116 11.49 19.82 11.59
C HIS A 116 11.56 20.70 10.35
N ASP A 117 12.54 21.62 10.29
CA ASP A 117 12.79 22.48 9.12
C ASP A 117 13.07 21.64 7.86
N ALA A 118 13.86 20.56 8.00
CA ALA A 118 14.17 19.68 6.88
C ALA A 118 12.94 18.91 6.38
N LEU A 119 12.05 18.53 7.29
CA LEU A 119 10.81 17.82 6.97
C LEU A 119 9.80 18.77 6.34
N GLU A 120 9.68 20.00 6.83
CA GLU A 120 8.86 21.05 6.22
C GLU A 120 9.31 21.34 4.78
N ASP A 121 10.62 21.52 4.55
CA ASP A 121 11.17 21.72 3.19
C ASP A 121 10.85 20.54 2.27
N ALA A 122 10.95 19.31 2.79
CA ALA A 122 10.63 18.11 2.03
C ALA A 122 9.14 18.03 1.67
N ASN A 123 8.25 18.32 2.62
CA ASN A 123 6.80 18.38 2.37
C ASN A 123 6.42 19.41 1.31
N GLU A 124 7.09 20.57 1.31
CA GLU A 124 6.77 21.64 0.34
C GLU A 124 7.33 21.34 -1.05
N ARG A 125 8.58 20.87 -1.14
CA ARG A 125 9.32 20.81 -2.41
C ARG A 125 9.36 19.43 -3.04
N TYR A 126 9.25 18.38 -2.25
CA TYR A 126 9.42 16.99 -2.69
C TYR A 126 8.32 16.08 -2.12
N PRO A 127 7.03 16.42 -2.29
CA PRO A 127 5.93 15.72 -1.64
C PRO A 127 5.69 14.30 -2.21
N ASP A 128 6.23 14.03 -3.39
CA ASP A 128 6.04 12.77 -4.10
C ASP A 128 7.01 11.69 -3.64
N HIS A 129 6.54 10.44 -3.72
CA HIS A 129 7.33 9.26 -3.40
C HIS A 129 7.26 8.23 -4.52
N SER A 130 7.93 7.12 -4.30
CA SER A 130 7.75 5.90 -5.07
C SER A 130 7.92 4.69 -4.18
N LEU A 131 7.44 3.55 -4.66
CA LEU A 131 7.70 2.27 -4.04
C LEU A 131 8.38 1.35 -5.04
N ALA A 132 9.57 0.87 -4.68
CA ALA A 132 10.23 -0.26 -5.30
C ALA A 132 10.40 -1.38 -4.27
N VAL A 133 10.38 -2.62 -4.75
CA VAL A 133 10.77 -3.80 -3.96
C VAL A 133 11.98 -4.41 -4.65
N MET A 134 13.08 -4.53 -3.92
CA MET A 134 14.36 -4.96 -4.45
C MET A 134 14.98 -6.02 -3.52
N PRO A 135 15.82 -6.94 -4.02
CA PRO A 135 16.56 -7.84 -3.14
C PRO A 135 17.46 -7.06 -2.16
N SER A 136 17.46 -7.45 -0.88
CA SER A 136 18.32 -6.83 0.13
C SER A 136 19.80 -7.21 -0.07
N GLY A 137 20.71 -6.27 0.20
CA GLY A 137 22.14 -6.52 0.33
C GLY A 137 22.83 -7.18 -0.88
N ARG A 138 23.66 -8.22 -0.64
CA ARG A 138 24.49 -8.88 -1.67
C ARG A 138 23.71 -9.60 -2.78
N ASN A 139 22.38 -9.71 -2.65
CA ASN A 139 21.52 -10.34 -3.65
C ASN A 139 21.18 -9.40 -4.84
N MET A 140 21.59 -8.13 -4.78
CA MET A 140 21.49 -7.16 -5.89
C MET A 140 22.19 -7.60 -7.19
N GLY A 141 23.08 -8.61 -7.14
CA GLY A 141 23.88 -9.06 -8.28
C GLY A 141 23.35 -10.30 -9.02
N GLY A 142 22.25 -10.92 -8.58
CA GLY A 142 21.86 -12.25 -9.02
C GLY A 142 20.41 -12.38 -9.47
N GLY A 143 20.15 -12.14 -10.77
CA GLY A 143 18.92 -12.56 -11.45
C GLY A 143 17.73 -11.60 -11.32
N MET A 144 16.99 -11.42 -12.41
CA MET A 144 15.74 -10.64 -12.43
C MET A 144 14.54 -11.44 -11.90
N GLY A 145 14.76 -12.26 -10.86
CA GLY A 145 13.76 -13.13 -10.24
C GLY A 145 13.33 -12.65 -8.86
N GLY A 146 12.44 -13.39 -8.19
CA GLY A 146 12.03 -13.11 -6.82
C GLY A 146 10.77 -12.23 -6.71
N MET A 147 10.73 -11.40 -5.68
CA MET A 147 9.61 -10.53 -5.33
C MET A 147 9.89 -9.07 -5.71
N MET A 148 10.30 -8.82 -6.96
CA MET A 148 10.69 -7.47 -7.38
C MET A 148 9.51 -6.64 -7.87
N LEU A 149 9.51 -5.37 -7.47
CA LEU A 149 8.61 -4.34 -7.97
C LEU A 149 9.44 -3.21 -8.54
N HIS A 150 9.29 -2.97 -9.85
CA HIS A 150 9.81 -1.73 -10.45
C HIS A 150 9.14 -0.52 -9.80
N PRO A 151 9.84 0.62 -9.68
CA PRO A 151 9.33 1.79 -8.97
C PRO A 151 7.95 2.19 -9.51
N ILE A 152 6.97 2.21 -8.63
CA ILE A 152 5.66 2.81 -8.91
C ILE A 152 5.62 4.21 -8.29
N PRO A 153 5.18 5.24 -9.02
CA PRO A 153 5.07 6.59 -8.48
C PRO A 153 3.92 6.66 -7.47
N LEU A 154 4.14 7.36 -6.37
CA LEU A 154 3.19 7.61 -5.30
C LEU A 154 3.07 9.13 -5.08
N PRO A 155 2.36 9.85 -5.97
CA PRO A 155 2.27 11.29 -5.89
C PRO A 155 1.40 11.73 -4.71
N ALA A 156 1.71 12.88 -4.12
CA ALA A 156 0.97 13.43 -2.97
C ALA A 156 -0.46 13.88 -3.32
N ASP A 157 -0.76 14.07 -4.61
CA ASP A 157 -2.09 14.41 -5.11
C ASP A 157 -2.87 13.19 -5.65
N ALA A 158 -2.37 11.97 -5.41
CA ALA A 158 -3.03 10.75 -5.84
C ALA A 158 -4.47 10.67 -5.33
N THR A 159 -5.40 10.33 -6.24
CA THR A 159 -6.81 10.15 -5.88
C THR A 159 -7.15 8.70 -5.50
N THR A 160 -6.26 7.76 -5.79
CA THR A 160 -6.46 6.33 -5.53
C THR A 160 -5.13 5.66 -5.19
N PRO A 161 -5.12 4.64 -4.32
CA PRO A 161 -3.93 3.81 -4.13
C PRO A 161 -3.59 3.04 -5.42
N THR A 162 -2.32 2.66 -5.55
CA THR A 162 -1.82 1.85 -6.66
C THR A 162 -1.65 0.41 -6.21
N THR A 163 -2.18 -0.55 -6.96
CA THR A 163 -2.01 -1.98 -6.66
C THR A 163 -1.01 -2.62 -7.62
N ALA A 164 -0.04 -3.32 -7.06
CA ALA A 164 0.89 -4.17 -7.82
C ALA A 164 0.86 -5.59 -7.28
N ARG A 165 0.85 -6.57 -8.18
CA ARG A 165 0.85 -7.99 -7.84
C ARG A 165 2.25 -8.58 -7.97
N LEU A 166 2.73 -9.18 -6.88
CA LEU A 166 4.03 -9.83 -6.80
C LEU A 166 3.86 -11.32 -6.55
N ARG A 167 4.90 -12.10 -6.90
CA ARG A 167 5.01 -13.51 -6.52
C ARG A 167 6.30 -13.73 -5.76
N ALA A 168 6.22 -14.32 -4.58
CA ALA A 168 7.36 -14.72 -3.77
C ALA A 168 8.10 -15.92 -4.40
N SER A 169 8.79 -15.70 -5.52
CA SER A 169 9.32 -16.79 -6.35
C SER A 169 10.70 -17.32 -5.91
N GLU A 170 11.50 -16.47 -5.25
CA GLU A 170 12.85 -16.80 -4.80
C GLU A 170 13.03 -16.44 -3.32
N ARG A 171 13.78 -17.29 -2.60
CA ARG A 171 14.09 -17.08 -1.19
C ARG A 171 15.01 -15.89 -1.00
N GLY A 172 14.80 -15.16 0.09
CA GLY A 172 15.64 -14.05 0.48
C GLY A 172 14.85 -12.92 1.12
N ASP A 173 15.60 -11.90 1.51
CA ASP A 173 15.08 -10.67 2.08
C ASP A 173 14.95 -9.64 0.96
N TYR A 174 13.90 -8.83 1.03
CA TYR A 174 13.62 -7.78 0.07
C TYR A 174 13.36 -6.46 0.81
N THR A 175 13.97 -5.41 0.28
CA THR A 175 13.95 -4.04 0.77
C THR A 175 12.86 -3.25 0.04
N LEU A 176 12.11 -2.43 0.78
CA LEU A 176 11.33 -1.34 0.18
C LEU A 176 12.24 -0.13 0.02
N SER A 177 12.21 0.52 -1.14
CA SER A 177 13.03 1.71 -1.41
C SER A 177 12.23 2.75 -2.18
N CYS A 178 12.45 4.02 -1.84
CA CYS A 178 11.94 5.13 -2.64
C CYS A 178 13.04 5.57 -3.61
N LEU A 179 12.73 5.59 -4.91
CA LEU A 179 13.64 6.07 -5.97
C LEU A 179 13.26 7.46 -6.52
N THR A 180 12.15 8.03 -6.06
CA THR A 180 11.78 9.44 -6.26
C THR A 180 12.50 10.27 -5.21
N ASP A 181 13.22 11.31 -5.62
CA ASP A 181 13.85 12.27 -4.71
C ASP A 181 12.81 12.89 -3.79
N CYS A 182 12.99 12.71 -2.49
CA CYS A 182 12.07 13.16 -1.43
C CYS A 182 12.78 14.04 -0.38
N GLY A 183 13.85 14.72 -0.80
CA GLY A 183 14.58 15.67 0.01
C GLY A 183 15.63 15.04 0.93
N TYR A 184 15.95 15.74 2.01
CA TYR A 184 17.09 15.43 2.89
C TYR A 184 17.23 13.95 3.28
N GLY A 185 16.15 13.34 3.77
CA GLY A 185 16.16 11.97 4.27
C GLY A 185 16.02 10.89 3.17
N HIS A 186 15.95 11.28 1.89
CA HIS A 186 15.82 10.32 0.78
C HIS A 186 16.85 9.17 0.81
N PRO A 187 18.15 9.40 1.08
CA PRO A 187 19.13 8.32 1.17
C PRO A 187 18.87 7.29 2.27
N TYR A 188 17.96 7.59 3.21
CA TYR A 188 17.57 6.73 4.32
C TYR A 188 16.14 6.19 4.14
N MET A 189 15.48 6.48 3.02
CA MET A 189 14.15 5.99 2.68
C MET A 189 14.19 4.56 2.14
N GLU A 190 14.75 3.69 2.96
CA GLU A 190 14.81 2.26 2.73
C GLU A 190 14.30 1.53 3.97
N ARG A 191 13.62 0.41 3.73
CA ARG A 191 13.18 -0.51 4.77
C ARG A 191 13.65 -1.91 4.42
N ASP A 192 14.86 -2.23 4.89
CA ASP A 192 15.51 -3.51 4.68
C ASP A 192 14.74 -4.65 5.36
N GLY A 193 14.60 -5.77 4.65
CA GLY A 193 13.95 -6.96 5.19
C GLY A 193 12.46 -6.79 5.44
N ALA A 194 11.83 -5.79 4.83
CA ALA A 194 10.39 -5.59 4.89
C ALA A 194 9.62 -6.85 4.45
N PHE A 195 10.10 -7.54 3.42
CA PHE A 195 9.55 -8.80 2.93
C PHE A 195 10.60 -9.91 2.96
N VAL A 196 10.24 -11.09 3.46
CA VAL A 196 11.11 -12.27 3.58
C VAL A 196 10.44 -13.47 2.92
N VAL A 197 11.14 -14.16 2.02
CA VAL A 197 10.64 -15.38 1.37
C VAL A 197 11.39 -16.60 1.89
N ARG A 198 10.63 -17.57 2.44
CA ARG A 198 11.13 -18.78 3.11
C ARG A 198 11.17 -20.04 2.23
#